data_AF-A0A4S8IXZ5-F1
#
_entry.id   AF-A0A4S8IXZ5-F1
#
_cell.length_a   1.000
_cell.length_b   1.000
_cell.length_c   1.000
_cell.angle_alpha   90.00
_cell.angle_beta   90.00
_cell.angle_gamma   90.00
#
_symmetry.space_group_name_H-M   'P 1'
#
loop_
_entity.id
_entity.type
_entity.pdbx_description
1 polymer ?
#
loop_
_entity_poly.entity_id
_entity_poly.type
_entity_poly.pdbx_seq_one_letter_code
_entity_poly.pdbx_strand_id
1 'polypeptide(L)'
;MDRLSSTALLPEAFQGTRDDITQQMGIVWEQIRTPVVVPLLRLSVFLCLVMSVMLFVEKVYMAVVIVLVKLFRWRPETRYKWEPMGDDAELGNAGYPMVLIQIPMYNEKEVYQLSIGAACGLSWPSDRIIIQVLDDSTDPAIKVGALHCIEPTQET
;
A
#
# COMPACT_ATOMS: atom_id res chain seq x y z
N MET A 1 -46.17 -71.48 -4.27
CA MET A 1 -45.57 -70.74 -3.14
C MET A 1 -44.30 -70.08 -3.67
N ASP A 2 -44.39 -69.03 -4.51
CA ASP A 2 -43.22 -68.65 -5.35
C ASP A 2 -43.10 -67.14 -5.61
N ARG A 3 -43.47 -66.29 -4.65
CA ARG A 3 -43.51 -64.82 -4.86
C ARG A 3 -42.84 -63.96 -3.79
N LEU A 4 -41.94 -64.51 -2.96
CA LEU A 4 -41.28 -63.75 -1.90
C LEU A 4 -39.74 -63.85 -1.85
N SER A 5 -39.08 -64.48 -2.84
CA SER A 5 -37.62 -64.69 -2.81
C SER A 5 -36.81 -63.63 -3.57
N SER A 6 -37.42 -62.83 -4.47
CA SER A 6 -36.67 -61.88 -5.32
C SER A 6 -36.33 -60.54 -4.67
N THR A 7 -36.96 -60.14 -3.56
CA THR A 7 -36.76 -58.79 -2.99
C THR A 7 -35.55 -58.72 -2.03
N ALA A 8 -35.06 -59.86 -1.53
CA ALA A 8 -33.92 -59.90 -0.60
C ALA A 8 -32.54 -60.01 -1.29
N LEU A 9 -32.48 -60.36 -2.58
CA LEU A 9 -31.22 -60.49 -3.33
C LEU A 9 -30.76 -59.20 -4.04
N LEU A 10 -31.66 -58.23 -4.20
CA LEU A 10 -31.34 -56.94 -4.83
C LEU A 10 -30.56 -55.94 -3.94
N PRO A 11 -30.77 -55.84 -2.60
CA PRO A 11 -30.01 -54.90 -1.78
C PRO A 11 -28.52 -55.24 -1.75
N GLU A 12 -28.17 -56.51 -1.52
CA GLU A 12 -26.78 -56.99 -1.40
C GLU A 12 -26.00 -56.88 -2.71
N ALA A 13 -26.63 -57.20 -3.85
CA ALA A 13 -25.99 -57.09 -5.17
C ALA A 13 -25.71 -55.62 -5.53
N PHE A 14 -26.61 -54.69 -5.21
CA PHE A 14 -26.40 -53.25 -5.41
C PHE A 14 -25.36 -52.68 -4.45
N GLN A 15 -25.26 -53.20 -3.23
CA GLN A 15 -24.26 -52.77 -2.24
C GLN A 15 -22.87 -53.21 -2.66
N GLY A 16 -22.68 -54.49 -3.01
CA GLY A 16 -21.41 -54.99 -3.55
C GLY A 16 -20.98 -54.27 -4.83
N THR A 17 -21.93 -53.90 -5.71
CA THR A 17 -21.62 -53.10 -6.91
C THR A 17 -21.19 -51.67 -6.56
N ARG A 18 -21.81 -51.03 -5.57
CA ARG A 18 -21.41 -49.69 -5.10
C ARG A 18 -20.05 -49.70 -4.43
N ASP A 19 -19.77 -50.72 -3.62
CA ASP A 19 -18.50 -50.88 -2.93
C ASP A 19 -17.38 -51.13 -3.96
N ASP A 20 -17.64 -51.90 -5.01
CA ASP A 20 -16.68 -52.13 -6.10
C ASP A 20 -16.43 -50.85 -6.93
N ILE A 21 -17.47 -50.06 -7.25
CA ILE A 21 -17.33 -48.77 -7.96
C ILE A 21 -16.56 -47.74 -7.12
N THR A 22 -16.85 -47.64 -5.81
CA THR A 22 -16.15 -46.72 -4.92
C THR A 22 -14.68 -47.11 -4.73
N GLN A 23 -14.39 -48.41 -4.64
CA GLN A 23 -13.03 -48.91 -4.58
C GLN A 23 -12.27 -48.65 -5.89
N GLN A 24 -12.91 -48.85 -7.05
CA GLN A 24 -12.32 -48.51 -8.35
C GLN A 24 -12.07 -47.01 -8.52
N MET A 25 -13.01 -46.15 -8.10
CA MET A 25 -12.81 -44.69 -8.10
C MET A 25 -11.64 -44.28 -7.20
N GLY A 26 -11.46 -44.92 -6.04
CA GLY A 26 -10.34 -44.66 -5.14
C GLY A 26 -8.96 -45.00 -5.75
N ILE A 27 -8.86 -46.12 -6.46
CA ILE A 27 -7.62 -46.54 -7.14
C ILE A 27 -7.29 -45.59 -8.30
N VAL A 28 -8.30 -45.24 -9.11
CA VAL A 28 -8.13 -44.27 -10.20
C VAL A 28 -7.75 -42.88 -9.66
N TRP A 29 -8.34 -42.47 -8.53
CA TRP A 29 -8.02 -41.22 -7.87
C TRP A 29 -6.57 -41.16 -7.40
N GLU A 30 -6.07 -42.18 -6.70
CA GLU A 30 -4.67 -42.23 -6.28
C GLU A 30 -3.71 -42.29 -7.49
N GLN A 31 -4.06 -43.03 -8.54
CA GLN A 31 -3.28 -43.12 -9.77
C GLN A 31 -3.19 -41.80 -10.53
N ILE A 32 -4.18 -40.90 -10.42
CA ILE A 32 -4.14 -39.56 -11.03
C ILE A 32 -3.49 -38.54 -10.09
N ARG A 33 -3.76 -38.66 -8.78
CA ARG A 33 -3.27 -37.73 -7.76
C ARG A 33 -1.74 -37.68 -7.71
N THR A 34 -1.07 -38.83 -7.69
CA THR A 34 0.39 -38.88 -7.54
C THR A 34 1.15 -38.28 -8.75
N PRO A 35 0.81 -38.60 -10.02
CA PRO A 35 1.53 -38.05 -11.17
C PRO A 35 1.03 -36.68 -11.64
N VAL A 36 -0.19 -36.24 -11.30
CA VAL A 36 -0.74 -34.96 -11.79
C VAL A 36 -0.82 -33.92 -10.67
N VAL A 37 -1.49 -34.25 -9.55
CA VAL A 37 -1.77 -33.27 -8.49
C VAL A 37 -0.50 -32.90 -7.72
N VAL A 38 0.34 -33.89 -7.37
CA VAL A 38 1.58 -33.64 -6.61
C VAL A 38 2.58 -32.74 -7.35
N PRO A 39 2.95 -32.98 -8.63
CA PRO A 39 3.88 -32.10 -9.32
C PRO A 39 3.28 -30.72 -9.63
N LEU A 40 1.98 -30.64 -9.91
CA LEU A 40 1.30 -29.36 -10.12
C LEU A 40 1.29 -28.51 -8.84
N LEU A 41 1.01 -29.12 -7.69
CA LEU A 41 1.06 -28.45 -6.39
C LEU A 41 2.50 -28.05 -6.03
N ARG A 42 3.49 -28.89 -6.30
CA ARG A 42 4.90 -28.53 -6.09
C ARG A 42 5.32 -27.35 -6.96
N LEU A 43 4.88 -27.31 -8.22
CA LEU A 43 5.15 -26.21 -9.13
C LEU A 43 4.47 -24.92 -8.66
N SER A 44 3.21 -24.97 -8.22
CA SER A 44 2.52 -23.78 -7.69
C SER A 44 3.20 -23.25 -6.43
N VAL A 45 3.55 -24.12 -5.47
CA VAL A 45 4.30 -23.75 -4.27
C VAL A 45 5.64 -23.13 -4.64
N PHE A 46 6.37 -23.71 -5.59
CA PHE A 46 7.64 -23.16 -6.05
C PHE A 46 7.47 -21.75 -6.65
N LEU A 47 6.47 -21.54 -7.51
CA LEU A 47 6.16 -20.22 -8.06
C LEU A 47 5.78 -19.22 -6.97
N CYS A 48 4.95 -19.61 -6.00
CA CYS A 48 4.61 -18.77 -4.85
C CYS A 48 5.84 -18.41 -4.02
N LEU A 49 6.76 -19.34 -3.80
CA LEU A 49 8.02 -19.08 -3.09
C LEU A 49 8.90 -18.09 -3.86
N VAL A 50 9.04 -18.26 -5.18
CA VAL A 50 9.82 -17.33 -6.02
C VAL A 50 9.25 -15.92 -5.95
N MET A 51 7.93 -15.77 -6.09
CA MET A 51 7.27 -14.46 -5.98
C MET A 51 7.43 -13.85 -4.58
N SER A 52 7.27 -14.66 -3.53
CA SER A 52 7.44 -14.21 -2.15
C SER A 52 8.87 -13.74 -1.87
N VAL A 53 9.89 -14.47 -2.35
CA VAL A 53 11.30 -14.09 -2.20
C VAL A 53 11.61 -12.82 -2.98
N MET A 54 11.13 -12.69 -4.21
CA MET A 54 11.34 -11.48 -5.02
C MET A 54 10.79 -10.22 -4.32
N LEU A 55 9.54 -10.28 -3.84
CA LEU A 55 8.92 -9.17 -3.08
C LEU A 55 9.66 -8.88 -1.77
N PHE A 56 10.13 -9.92 -1.08
CA PHE A 56 10.92 -9.74 0.14
C PHE A 56 12.24 -9.01 -0.15
N VAL A 57 12.95 -9.40 -1.22
CA VAL A 57 14.20 -8.75 -1.63
C VAL A 57 13.97 -7.28 -1.96
N GLU A 58 12.89 -6.93 -2.67
CA GLU A 58 12.53 -5.53 -2.96
C GLU A 58 12.34 -4.72 -1.66
N LYS A 59 11.62 -5.27 -0.68
CA LYS A 59 11.36 -4.60 0.60
C LYS A 59 12.62 -4.46 1.44
N VAL A 60 13.46 -5.50 1.48
CA VAL A 60 14.77 -5.45 2.15
C VAL A 60 15.68 -4.43 1.49
N TYR A 61 15.72 -4.38 0.16
CA TYR A 61 16.50 -3.38 -0.58
C TYR A 61 16.08 -1.96 -0.20
N MET A 62 14.78 -1.65 -0.24
CA MET A 62 14.27 -0.34 0.17
C MET A 62 14.60 -0.03 1.64
N ALA A 63 14.45 -1.01 2.54
CA ALA A 63 14.80 -0.83 3.95
C ALA A 63 16.31 -0.55 4.14
N VAL A 64 17.18 -1.28 3.45
CA VAL A 64 18.64 -1.07 3.48
C VAL A 64 18.98 0.32 2.95
N VAL A 65 18.39 0.76 1.82
CA VAL A 65 18.61 2.11 1.28
C VAL A 65 18.20 3.18 2.29
N ILE A 66 17.03 3.05 2.91
CA ILE A 66 16.56 4.01 3.93
C ILE A 66 17.51 4.02 5.13
N VAL A 67 17.93 2.85 5.62
CA VAL A 67 18.88 2.74 6.76
C VAL A 67 20.23 3.34 6.39
N LEU A 68 20.75 3.09 5.19
CA LEU A 68 22.01 3.67 4.72
C LEU A 68 21.92 5.19 4.60
N VAL A 69 20.86 5.73 3.99
CA VAL A 69 20.63 7.18 3.90
C VAL A 69 20.50 7.80 5.29
N LYS A 70 19.76 7.13 6.19
CA LYS A 70 19.55 7.60 7.56
C LYS A 70 20.83 7.52 8.41
N LEU A 71 21.68 6.51 8.20
CA LEU A 71 22.97 6.34 8.90
C LEU A 71 24.01 7.32 8.37
N PHE A 72 24.11 7.46 7.04
CA PHE A 72 25.06 8.38 6.43
C PHE A 72 24.67 9.85 6.61
N ARG A 73 23.42 10.18 6.98
CA ARG A 73 22.91 11.55 7.22
C ARG A 73 23.57 12.58 6.30
N TRP A 74 23.61 12.29 4.99
CA TRP A 74 23.94 13.31 3.99
C TRP A 74 22.78 14.30 4.05
N ARG A 75 22.89 15.29 4.94
CA ARG A 75 21.81 16.21 5.23
C ARG A 75 21.40 16.86 3.90
N PRO A 76 20.13 16.76 3.48
CA PRO A 76 19.65 17.47 2.29
C PRO A 76 19.84 19.00 2.44
N GLU A 77 20.04 19.47 3.68
CA GLU A 77 20.44 20.83 4.04
C GLU A 77 21.67 21.34 3.29
N THR A 78 22.59 20.48 2.85
CA THR A 78 23.81 20.92 2.14
C THR A 78 23.66 20.98 0.61
N ARG A 79 22.54 20.52 0.04
CA ARG A 79 22.33 20.53 -1.42
C ARG A 79 21.75 21.85 -1.92
N TYR A 80 21.04 22.59 -1.07
CA TYR A 80 20.68 23.97 -1.34
C TYR A 80 21.73 24.87 -0.71
N LYS A 81 22.74 25.24 -1.51
CA LYS A 81 23.50 26.47 -1.23
C LYS A 81 22.51 27.63 -1.39
N TRP A 82 21.86 28.00 -0.30
CA TRP A 82 21.15 29.26 -0.22
C TRP A 82 22.20 30.36 -0.21
N GLU A 83 22.48 30.94 -1.37
CA GLU A 83 23.07 32.28 -1.38
C GLU A 83 21.97 33.22 -0.88
N PRO A 84 22.19 33.95 0.23
CA PRO A 84 21.28 35.00 0.62
C PRO A 84 21.14 35.95 -0.58
N MET A 85 19.91 36.28 -0.95
CA MET A 85 19.67 37.31 -1.96
C MET A 85 20.47 38.54 -1.55
N GLY A 86 21.30 39.07 -2.46
CA GLY A 86 22.18 40.18 -2.18
C GLY A 86 21.39 41.36 -1.62
N ASP A 87 21.95 42.02 -0.61
CA ASP A 87 21.33 43.17 0.06
C ASP A 87 21.32 44.34 -0.93
N ASP A 88 20.21 44.48 -1.67
CA ASP A 88 19.97 45.64 -2.52
C ASP A 88 19.79 46.87 -1.62
N ALA A 89 20.89 47.61 -1.43
CA ALA A 89 21.02 48.75 -0.51
C ALA A 89 20.06 49.94 -0.79
N GLU A 90 19.26 49.89 -1.86
CA GLU A 90 18.32 50.94 -2.26
C GLU A 90 16.88 50.70 -1.76
N LEU A 91 16.57 49.54 -1.18
CA LEU A 91 15.19 49.12 -0.92
C LEU A 91 14.95 48.95 0.60
N GLY A 92 14.73 50.09 1.27
CA GLY A 92 14.35 50.13 2.68
C GLY A 92 13.17 49.19 2.97
N ASN A 93 13.32 48.32 3.98
CA ASN A 93 12.34 47.31 4.40
C ASN A 93 12.05 46.16 3.39
N ALA A 94 12.93 45.92 2.40
CA ALA A 94 12.62 45.09 1.25
C ALA A 94 13.54 43.90 0.98
N GLY A 95 14.17 43.35 2.03
CA GLY A 95 14.88 42.07 1.93
C GLY A 95 13.98 40.85 1.68
N TYR A 96 12.65 41.03 1.71
CA TYR A 96 11.66 39.97 1.55
C TYR A 96 10.58 40.39 0.53
N PRO A 97 10.65 39.91 -0.74
CA PRO A 97 9.56 40.10 -1.70
C PRO A 97 8.24 39.46 -1.23
N MET A 98 7.13 39.85 -1.85
CA MET A 98 5.88 39.10 -1.68
C MET A 98 6.05 37.73 -2.34
N VAL A 99 5.82 36.64 -1.61
CA VAL A 99 5.97 35.26 -2.13
C VAL A 99 4.65 34.51 -2.01
N LEU A 100 4.26 33.83 -3.09
CA LEU A 100 3.14 32.89 -3.13
C LEU A 100 3.69 31.46 -3.12
N ILE A 101 3.25 30.67 -2.15
CA ILE A 101 3.57 29.25 -2.05
C ILE A 101 2.34 28.45 -2.45
N GLN A 102 2.44 27.74 -3.57
CA GLN A 102 1.39 26.84 -4.03
C GLN A 102 1.70 25.40 -3.63
N ILE A 103 0.80 24.79 -2.87
CA ILE A 103 0.89 23.40 -2.43
C ILE A 103 -0.20 22.60 -3.17
N PRO A 104 0.12 21.97 -4.31
CA PRO A 104 -0.81 21.06 -4.98
C PRO A 104 -0.89 19.74 -4.20
N MET A 105 -2.11 19.24 -3.94
CA MET A 105 -2.35 17.98 -3.25
C MET A 105 -3.46 17.18 -3.94
N TYR A 106 -3.31 15.86 -3.95
CA TYR A 106 -4.29 14.92 -4.48
C TYR A 106 -4.33 13.64 -3.63
N ASN A 107 -5.35 13.51 -2.78
CA ASN A 107 -5.66 12.34 -1.96
C ASN A 107 -4.56 11.89 -0.97
N GLU A 108 -3.73 12.82 -0.49
CA GLU A 108 -2.61 12.56 0.44
C GLU A 108 -2.89 13.11 1.85
N LYS A 109 -3.67 12.36 2.65
CA LYS A 109 -4.11 12.81 3.98
C LYS A 109 -2.98 12.95 4.99
N GLU A 110 -2.04 12.02 4.98
CA GLU A 110 -0.96 11.93 5.97
C GLU A 110 0.05 13.06 5.81
N VAL A 111 0.20 13.56 4.58
CA VAL A 111 1.17 14.60 4.22
C VAL A 111 0.55 16.00 4.30
N TYR A 112 -0.78 16.11 4.27
CA TYR A 112 -1.54 17.36 4.35
C TYR A 112 -1.06 18.29 5.48
N GLN A 113 -1.06 17.79 6.71
CA GLN A 113 -0.71 18.59 7.90
C GLN A 113 0.78 18.95 7.94
N LEU A 114 1.64 18.05 7.47
CA LEU A 114 3.08 18.25 7.46
C LEU A 114 3.48 19.33 6.44
N SER A 115 2.88 19.33 5.25
CA SER A 115 3.16 20.29 4.18
C SER A 115 2.71 21.70 4.56
N ILE A 116 1.50 21.85 5.07
CA ILE A 116 0.98 23.16 5.50
C ILE A 116 1.76 23.66 6.72
N GLY A 117 2.02 22.79 7.70
CA GLY A 117 2.83 23.13 8.87
C GLY A 117 4.25 23.59 8.49
N ALA A 118 4.87 22.96 7.50
CA ALA A 118 6.17 23.36 6.99
C ALA A 118 6.13 24.72 6.27
N ALA A 119 5.09 24.99 5.48
CA ALA A 119 4.92 26.28 4.81
C ALA A 119 4.65 27.42 5.81
N CYS A 120 3.83 27.18 6.84
CA CYS A 120 3.59 28.13 7.92
C CYS A 120 4.83 28.35 8.80
N GLY A 121 5.74 27.37 8.87
CA GLY A 121 6.99 27.43 9.63
C GLY A 121 8.15 28.11 8.91
N LEU A 122 7.94 28.68 7.72
CA LEU A 122 8.98 29.42 7.00
C LEU A 122 9.31 30.73 7.74
N SER A 123 10.60 31.03 7.84
CA SER A 123 11.10 32.30 8.38
C SER A 123 10.92 33.43 7.36
N TRP A 124 9.67 33.76 7.04
CA TRP A 124 9.25 34.86 6.17
C TRP A 124 8.24 35.74 6.92
N PRO A 125 8.24 37.06 6.72
CA PRO A 125 7.21 37.93 7.31
C PRO A 125 5.79 37.46 6.91
N SER A 126 4.90 37.27 7.89
CA SER A 126 3.53 36.79 7.66
C SER A 126 2.69 37.72 6.77
N ASP A 127 3.02 39.00 6.76
CA ASP A 127 2.41 40.02 5.89
C ASP A 127 2.87 39.91 4.42
N ARG A 128 3.89 39.09 4.15
CA ARG A 128 4.53 38.97 2.83
C ARG A 128 4.56 37.57 2.24
N ILE A 129 3.88 36.63 2.87
CA ILE A 129 3.76 35.24 2.43
C ILE A 129 2.29 34.89 2.24
N ILE A 130 1.97 34.32 1.09
CA ILE A 130 0.63 33.82 0.77
C ILE A 130 0.76 32.32 0.53
N ILE A 131 0.03 31.51 1.28
CA ILE A 131 0.03 30.04 1.11
C ILE A 131 -1.29 29.65 0.44
N GLN A 132 -1.19 29.12 -0.77
CA GLN A 132 -2.32 28.62 -1.55
C GLN A 132 -2.25 27.09 -1.61
N VAL A 133 -3.27 26.44 -1.07
CA VAL A 133 -3.41 24.99 -1.12
C VAL A 133 -4.35 24.64 -2.27
N LEU A 134 -3.85 23.93 -3.28
CA LEU A 134 -4.64 23.45 -4.40
C LEU A 134 -4.97 21.97 -4.16
N ASP A 135 -6.14 21.71 -3.59
CA ASP A 135 -6.63 20.36 -3.31
C ASP A 135 -7.63 19.90 -4.37
N ASP A 136 -7.23 18.95 -5.22
CA ASP A 136 -8.08 18.32 -6.24
C ASP A 136 -8.63 16.95 -5.78
N SER A 137 -8.62 16.69 -4.46
CA SER A 137 -9.09 15.42 -3.91
C SER A 137 -10.60 15.23 -4.08
N THR A 138 -10.98 14.05 -4.55
CA THR A 138 -12.38 13.60 -4.64
C THR A 138 -12.97 13.12 -3.30
N ASP A 139 -12.14 12.90 -2.29
CA ASP A 139 -12.56 12.38 -0.99
C ASP A 139 -13.09 13.51 -0.06
N PRO A 140 -14.36 13.45 0.40
CA PRO A 140 -14.93 14.45 1.31
C PRO A 140 -14.25 14.51 2.69
N ALA A 141 -13.57 13.45 3.14
CA ALA A 141 -12.87 13.42 4.43
C ALA A 141 -11.62 14.31 4.45
N ILE A 142 -11.01 14.56 3.29
CA ILE A 142 -9.83 15.43 3.14
C ILE A 142 -10.23 16.90 3.20
N LYS A 143 -11.37 17.25 2.58
CA LYS A 143 -11.92 18.62 2.57
C LYS A 143 -12.29 19.14 3.96
N VAL A 144 -12.73 18.25 4.86
CA VAL A 144 -13.05 18.62 6.27
C VAL A 144 -11.77 18.83 7.08
N GLY A 145 -10.73 18.02 6.87
CA GLY A 145 -9.43 18.19 7.54
C GLY A 145 -8.73 19.49 7.14
N ALA A 146 -8.93 19.93 5.90
CA ALA A 146 -8.43 21.19 5.40
C ALA A 146 -8.96 22.41 6.15
N LEU A 147 -10.27 22.45 6.39
CA LEU A 147 -10.92 23.53 7.13
C LEU A 147 -10.41 23.59 8.58
N HIS A 148 -10.31 22.44 9.24
CA HIS A 148 -9.85 22.38 10.63
C HIS A 148 -8.39 22.80 10.82
N CYS A 149 -7.53 22.63 9.81
CA CYS A 149 -6.13 23.07 9.88
C CYS A 149 -5.96 24.56 9.56
N ILE A 150 -6.89 25.17 8.81
CA ILE A 150 -6.88 26.60 8.45
C ILE A 150 -7.61 27.45 9.51
N GLU A 151 -8.37 26.81 10.41
CA GLU A 151 -8.97 27.42 11.59
C GLU A 151 -8.10 27.08 12.83
N PRO A 152 -6.91 27.71 13.00
CA PRO A 152 -6.15 27.51 14.21
C PRO A 152 -6.98 28.10 15.36
N THR A 153 -7.41 27.22 16.26
CA THR A 153 -7.50 27.45 17.71
C THR A 153 -7.55 28.94 18.11
N GLN A 154 -8.69 29.59 17.89
CA GLN A 154 -9.11 30.74 18.70
C GLN A 154 -9.88 30.21 19.93
N GLU A 155 -9.25 29.33 20.70
CA GLU A 155 -9.72 29.06 22.06
C GLU A 155 -8.68 29.61 23.03
N THR A 156 -9.11 30.70 23.68
CA THR A 156 -8.56 31.35 24.87
C THR A 156 -8.23 30.38 26.00
#